data_AF-A0AAQ4F7G4-F1
#
_entry.id   AF-A0AAQ4F7G4-F1
#
_cell.length_a   1.000
_cell.length_b   1.000
_cell.length_c   1.000
_cell.angle_alpha   90.00
_cell.angle_beta   90.00
_cell.angle_gamma   90.00
#
_symmetry.space_group_name_H-M   'P 1'
#
loop_
_entity.id
_entity.type
_entity.pdbx_description
1 polymer ?
#
loop_
_entity_poly.entity_id
_entity_poly.type
_entity_poly.pdbx_seq_one_letter_code
_entity_poly.pdbx_strand_id
1 'polypeptide(L)'
;MLLDGIRHNTSITVLVVERLRQYVPTTRLLVDIVCSSKRIRAFSYNMGSGRTCLAFFPMLAKAIQNNCTLLSVEADQYRAEARHLDHIQKVLARNNALPIPAAMFVTGLNVDKRGAEALELLGPDPVVVSKVREMLSMGEIEAEEATRRKLSDLDDMNAFMRAAGVVRESVVCDGRPSLDALPFFCWLHLRRYLRVADVVDQPGMR
;
A
#
# COMPACT_ATOMS: atom_id res chain seq x y z
N MET A 1 -8.60 22.20 -14.50
CA MET A 1 -9.95 22.16 -13.86
C MET A 1 -9.81 21.44 -12.52
N LEU A 2 -10.69 21.63 -11.52
CA LEU A 2 -10.54 21.15 -10.13
C LEU A 2 -9.97 19.72 -9.96
N LEU A 3 -10.42 18.74 -10.75
CA LEU A 3 -9.92 17.36 -10.70
C LEU A 3 -8.42 17.23 -11.02
N ASP A 4 -7.89 18.05 -11.94
CA ASP A 4 -6.46 18.10 -12.23
C ASP A 4 -5.65 18.60 -11.02
N GLY A 5 -6.22 19.51 -10.23
CA GLY A 5 -5.63 19.98 -8.99
C GLY A 5 -5.63 18.87 -7.93
N ILE A 6 -6.74 18.14 -7.80
CA ILE A 6 -6.85 17.01 -6.86
C ILE A 6 -5.86 15.90 -7.22
N ARG A 7 -5.61 15.65 -8.52
CA ARG A 7 -4.63 14.66 -8.97
C ARG A 7 -3.22 14.87 -8.40
N HIS A 8 -2.82 16.13 -8.17
CA HIS A 8 -1.51 16.49 -7.63
C HIS A 8 -1.57 16.82 -6.14
N ASN A 9 -2.74 16.68 -5.50
CA ASN A 9 -2.91 17.02 -4.12
C ASN A 9 -2.27 15.95 -3.21
N THR A 10 -1.54 16.42 -2.19
CA THR A 10 -0.80 15.58 -1.24
C THR A 10 -1.37 15.59 0.17
N SER A 11 -2.49 16.29 0.39
CA SER A 11 -3.10 16.52 1.72
C SER A 11 -4.50 15.91 1.89
N ILE A 12 -5.24 15.67 0.82
CA ILE A 12 -6.61 15.16 0.82
C ILE A 12 -6.58 13.66 1.14
N THR A 13 -7.22 13.30 2.25
CA THR A 13 -7.40 11.92 2.70
C THR A 13 -8.83 11.41 2.52
N VAL A 14 -9.80 12.31 2.41
CA VAL A 14 -11.20 11.98 2.17
C VAL A 14 -11.67 12.74 0.95
N LEU A 15 -12.14 12.03 -0.07
CA LEU A 15 -12.67 12.63 -1.29
C LEU A 15 -14.16 12.29 -1.41
N VAL A 16 -15.01 13.31 -1.27
CA VAL A 16 -16.45 13.21 -1.48
C VAL A 16 -16.80 13.93 -2.77
N VAL A 17 -17.44 13.22 -3.68
CA VAL A 17 -17.86 13.74 -4.98
C VAL A 17 -19.37 13.62 -5.09
N GLU A 18 -20.04 14.76 -5.17
CA GLU A 18 -21.48 14.85 -5.32
C GLU A 18 -21.85 15.58 -6.61
N ARG A 19 -22.93 15.16 -7.26
CA ARG A 19 -23.57 15.89 -8.38
C ARG A 19 -22.62 16.21 -9.54
N LEU A 20 -21.54 15.47 -9.69
CA LEU A 20 -20.60 15.64 -10.79
C LEU A 20 -21.27 15.22 -12.10
N ARG A 21 -21.24 16.10 -13.12
CA ARG A 21 -21.79 15.79 -14.44
C ARG A 21 -21.11 14.52 -14.96
N GLN A 22 -21.92 13.51 -15.21
CA GLN A 22 -21.40 12.18 -15.53
C GLN A 22 -21.20 12.04 -17.03
N TYR A 23 -19.94 11.90 -17.44
CA TYR A 23 -19.54 11.40 -18.75
C TYR A 23 -18.24 10.60 -18.58
N VAL A 24 -18.03 9.61 -19.45
CA VAL A 24 -16.99 8.57 -19.29
C VAL A 24 -15.59 9.14 -19.02
N PRO A 25 -15.09 10.17 -19.73
CA PRO A 25 -13.81 10.81 -19.41
C PRO A 25 -13.67 11.31 -17.97
N THR A 26 -14.71 11.94 -17.41
CA THR A 26 -14.67 12.43 -16.03
C THR A 26 -14.70 11.29 -15.02
N THR A 27 -15.48 10.24 -15.27
CA THR A 27 -15.49 9.05 -14.42
C THR A 27 -14.13 8.35 -14.42
N ARG A 28 -13.49 8.25 -15.59
CA ARG A 28 -12.13 7.69 -15.71
C ARG A 28 -11.11 8.52 -14.94
N LEU A 29 -11.10 9.84 -15.14
CA LEU A 29 -10.19 10.73 -14.43
C LEU A 29 -10.36 10.60 -12.91
N LEU A 30 -11.61 10.49 -12.42
CA LEU A 30 -11.88 10.32 -11.01
C LEU A 30 -11.34 8.99 -10.46
N VAL A 31 -11.57 7.88 -11.17
CA VAL A 31 -11.00 6.58 -10.81
C VAL A 31 -9.47 6.64 -10.79
N ASP A 32 -8.86 7.26 -11.80
CA ASP A 32 -7.41 7.40 -11.88
C ASP A 32 -6.86 8.20 -10.68
N ILE A 33 -7.51 9.30 -10.30
CA ILE A 33 -7.15 10.11 -9.12
C ILE A 33 -7.20 9.26 -7.85
N VAL A 34 -8.30 8.55 -7.61
CA VAL A 34 -8.50 7.77 -6.39
C VAL A 34 -7.49 6.62 -6.32
N CYS A 35 -7.30 5.89 -7.42
CA CYS A 35 -6.43 4.71 -7.43
C CYS A 35 -4.94 5.06 -7.42
N SER A 36 -4.52 6.19 -7.99
CA SER A 36 -3.11 6.63 -7.97
C SER A 36 -2.72 7.43 -6.73
N SER A 37 -3.70 7.96 -5.98
CA SER A 37 -3.40 8.69 -4.76
C SER A 37 -2.79 7.78 -3.70
N LYS A 38 -1.74 8.28 -3.05
CA LYS A 38 -1.13 7.66 -1.85
C LYS A 38 -1.68 8.25 -0.55
N ARG A 39 -2.72 9.10 -0.62
CA ARG A 39 -3.25 9.86 0.51
C ARG A 39 -4.73 9.61 0.73
N ILE A 40 -5.51 9.45 -0.33
CA ILE A 40 -6.94 9.17 -0.23
C ILE A 40 -7.15 7.82 0.45
N ARG A 41 -7.88 7.87 1.58
CA ARG A 41 -8.27 6.77 2.45
C ARG A 41 -9.75 6.44 2.31
N ALA A 42 -10.59 7.45 2.14
CA ALA A 42 -12.02 7.26 1.96
C ALA A 42 -12.48 7.98 0.69
N PHE A 43 -13.28 7.29 -0.11
CA PHE A 43 -13.88 7.84 -1.31
C PHE A 43 -15.39 7.65 -1.29
N SER A 44 -16.14 8.74 -1.42
CA SER A 44 -17.60 8.71 -1.54
C SER A 44 -18.01 9.34 -2.86
N TYR A 45 -18.85 8.63 -3.63
CA TYR A 45 -19.34 9.08 -4.92
C TYR A 45 -20.84 8.87 -5.05
N ASN A 46 -21.58 9.97 -4.93
CA ASN A 46 -23.02 9.98 -5.17
C ASN A 46 -23.27 10.06 -6.69
N MET A 47 -23.66 8.93 -7.27
CA MET A 47 -23.91 8.81 -8.69
C MET A 47 -25.40 9.04 -8.93
N GLY A 48 -25.75 10.27 -9.33
CA GLY A 48 -27.08 10.56 -9.88
C GLY A 48 -27.51 9.56 -10.98
N SER A 49 -28.79 9.56 -11.33
CA SER A 49 -29.39 8.59 -12.25
C SER A 49 -28.86 8.74 -13.69
N GLY A 50 -27.94 7.88 -14.12
CA GLY A 50 -27.35 7.92 -15.47
C GLY A 50 -26.71 6.60 -15.92
N ARG A 51 -26.54 6.42 -17.24
CA ARG A 51 -25.88 5.24 -17.84
C ARG A 51 -24.38 5.16 -17.51
N THR A 52 -23.76 6.30 -17.26
CA THR A 52 -22.36 6.48 -16.87
C THR A 52 -22.01 5.89 -15.50
N CYS A 53 -23.00 5.71 -14.63
CA CYS A 53 -22.87 4.95 -13.37
C CYS A 53 -22.46 3.48 -13.61
N LEU A 54 -22.89 2.88 -14.73
CA LEU A 54 -22.57 1.49 -15.07
C LEU A 54 -21.07 1.25 -15.34
N ALA A 55 -20.35 2.28 -15.79
CA ALA A 55 -18.95 2.15 -16.14
C ALA A 55 -18.00 2.35 -14.94
N PHE A 56 -18.49 2.94 -13.85
CA PHE A 56 -17.66 3.29 -12.69
C PHE A 56 -17.08 2.05 -11.99
N PHE A 57 -17.93 1.12 -11.54
CA PHE A 57 -17.47 -0.05 -10.78
C PHE A 57 -16.53 -0.97 -11.57
N PRO A 58 -16.77 -1.27 -12.86
CA PRO A 58 -15.79 -2.00 -13.67
C PRO A 58 -14.44 -1.28 -13.78
N MET A 59 -14.44 0.04 -13.98
CA MET A 59 -13.19 0.82 -14.07
C MET A 59 -12.45 0.83 -12.73
N LEU A 60 -13.16 1.09 -11.63
CA LEU A 60 -12.58 1.09 -10.30
C LEU A 60 -12.02 -0.28 -9.93
N ALA A 61 -12.77 -1.36 -10.13
CA ALA A 61 -12.32 -2.71 -9.83
C ALA A 61 -11.03 -3.06 -10.58
N LYS A 62 -10.89 -2.62 -11.84
CA LYS A 62 -9.65 -2.83 -12.61
C LYS A 62 -8.48 -1.98 -12.08
N ALA A 63 -8.74 -0.72 -11.71
CA ALA A 63 -7.68 0.22 -11.35
C ALA A 63 -7.20 0.08 -9.89
N ILE A 64 -8.07 -0.37 -8.98
CA ILE A 64 -7.80 -0.38 -7.53
C ILE A 64 -6.79 -1.44 -7.10
N GLN A 65 -6.49 -2.45 -7.93
CA GLN A 65 -5.64 -3.60 -7.56
C GLN A 65 -4.29 -3.19 -6.94
N ASN A 66 -3.68 -2.13 -7.47
CA ASN A 66 -2.38 -1.61 -7.03
C ASN A 66 -2.50 -0.50 -5.97
N ASN A 67 -3.72 -0.12 -5.58
CA ASN A 67 -3.94 0.87 -4.54
C ASN A 67 -3.89 0.22 -3.17
N CYS A 68 -3.04 0.77 -2.29
CA CYS A 68 -2.85 0.25 -0.94
C CYS A 68 -3.29 1.23 0.14
N THR A 69 -3.90 2.35 -0.25
CA THR A 69 -4.21 3.44 0.68
C THR A 69 -5.68 3.61 0.94
N LEU A 70 -6.52 3.28 -0.04
CA LEU A 70 -7.97 3.37 0.05
C LEU A 70 -8.49 2.27 1.00
N LEU A 71 -9.26 2.69 1.98
CA LEU A 71 -9.82 1.88 3.07
C LEU A 71 -11.33 1.74 2.96
N SER A 72 -12.01 2.73 2.38
CA SER A 72 -13.45 2.70 2.13
C SER A 72 -13.84 3.30 0.78
N VAL A 73 -14.87 2.72 0.18
CA VAL A 73 -15.56 3.23 -1.00
C VAL A 73 -17.05 3.20 -0.74
N GLU A 74 -17.67 4.37 -0.78
CA GLU A 74 -19.11 4.55 -0.68
C GLU A 74 -19.63 5.06 -2.04
N ALA A 75 -20.55 4.33 -2.64
CA ALA A 75 -21.12 4.69 -3.93
C ALA A 75 -22.49 4.02 -4.08
N ASP A 76 -23.37 4.60 -4.89
CA ASP A 76 -24.69 4.01 -5.18
C ASP A 76 -24.54 2.66 -5.89
N GLN A 77 -24.68 1.56 -5.13
CA GLN A 77 -24.38 0.21 -5.59
C GLN A 77 -25.51 -0.45 -6.39
N TYR A 78 -26.65 0.24 -6.54
CA TYR A 78 -27.89 -0.31 -7.14
C TYR A 78 -27.68 -0.92 -8.53
N ARG A 79 -26.63 -0.51 -9.26
CA ARG A 79 -26.30 -0.98 -10.61
C ARG A 79 -24.93 -1.64 -10.72
N ALA A 80 -24.28 -1.93 -9.60
CA ALA A 80 -22.99 -2.59 -9.59
C ALA A 80 -23.17 -4.10 -9.72
N GLU A 81 -22.39 -4.73 -10.60
CA GLU A 81 -22.33 -6.19 -10.62
C GLU A 81 -21.56 -6.70 -9.39
N ALA A 82 -22.05 -7.76 -8.76
CA ALA A 82 -21.49 -8.34 -7.54
C ALA A 82 -19.98 -8.61 -7.67
N ARG A 83 -19.53 -9.16 -8.80
CA ARG A 83 -18.09 -9.44 -9.05
C ARG A 83 -17.18 -8.21 -8.92
N HIS A 84 -17.66 -7.02 -9.27
CA HIS A 84 -16.87 -5.80 -9.17
C HIS A 84 -16.82 -5.31 -7.71
N LEU A 85 -17.95 -5.38 -7.01
CA LEU A 85 -18.03 -5.07 -5.59
C LEU A 85 -17.14 -6.00 -4.77
N ASP A 86 -17.23 -7.31 -5.00
CA ASP A 86 -16.40 -8.31 -4.32
C ASP A 86 -14.91 -8.05 -4.52
N HIS A 87 -14.51 -7.68 -5.75
CA HIS A 87 -13.11 -7.35 -6.04
C HIS A 87 -12.65 -6.10 -5.27
N ILE A 88 -13.46 -5.03 -5.28
CA ILE A 88 -13.17 -3.81 -4.53
C ILE A 88 -13.09 -4.13 -3.04
N GLN A 89 -14.07 -4.84 -2.48
CA GLN A 89 -14.09 -5.22 -1.06
C GLN A 89 -12.87 -6.06 -0.66
N LYS A 90 -12.42 -7.01 -1.49
CA LYS A 90 -11.19 -7.77 -1.24
C LYS A 90 -9.97 -6.86 -1.15
N VAL A 91 -9.85 -5.87 -2.03
CA VAL A 91 -8.73 -4.91 -2.00
C VAL A 91 -8.82 -4.02 -0.76
N LEU A 92 -10.01 -3.51 -0.42
CA LEU A 92 -10.20 -2.71 0.79
C LEU A 92 -9.91 -3.53 2.06
N ALA A 93 -10.35 -4.79 2.13
CA ALA A 93 -10.07 -5.69 3.24
C ALA A 93 -8.55 -5.96 3.37
N ARG A 94 -7.85 -6.19 2.25
CA ARG A 94 -6.39 -6.29 2.23
C ARG A 94 -5.77 -5.03 2.82
N ASN A 95 -6.16 -3.85 2.35
CA ASN A 95 -5.58 -2.58 2.78
C ASN A 95 -5.82 -2.32 4.28
N ASN A 96 -7.03 -2.62 4.79
CA ASN A 96 -7.36 -2.51 6.21
C ASN A 96 -6.58 -3.51 7.10
N ALA A 97 -6.09 -4.61 6.54
CA ALA A 97 -5.30 -5.61 7.28
C ALA A 97 -3.80 -5.29 7.37
N LEU A 98 -3.30 -4.28 6.64
CA LEU A 98 -1.88 -3.91 6.59
C LEU A 98 -1.34 -3.19 7.85
N PRO A 99 -2.08 -2.29 8.52
CA PRO A 99 -1.51 -1.47 9.58
C PRO A 99 -0.99 -2.26 10.79
N ILE A 100 -1.64 -3.38 11.13
CA ILE A 100 -1.23 -4.20 12.29
C ILE A 100 0.13 -4.86 12.06
N PRO A 101 0.37 -5.62 10.96
CA PRO A 101 1.71 -6.13 10.64
C PRO A 101 2.79 -5.05 10.57
N ALA A 102 2.47 -3.89 9.96
CA ALA A 102 3.42 -2.77 9.91
C ALA A 102 3.79 -2.29 11.32
N ALA A 103 2.81 -2.11 12.21
CA ALA A 103 3.06 -1.71 13.59
C ALA A 103 3.83 -2.79 14.38
N MET A 104 3.50 -4.07 14.22
CA MET A 104 4.26 -5.17 14.84
C MET A 104 5.73 -5.20 14.40
N PHE A 105 6.00 -4.87 13.13
CA PHE A 105 7.35 -4.75 12.61
C PHE A 105 8.11 -3.56 13.22
N VAL A 106 7.44 -2.40 13.35
CA VAL A 106 8.01 -1.21 14.03
C VAL A 106 8.36 -1.51 15.48
N THR A 107 7.46 -2.16 16.21
CA THR A 107 7.66 -2.49 17.62
C THR A 107 8.66 -3.63 17.85
N GLY A 108 9.03 -4.37 16.80
CA GLY A 108 9.88 -5.55 16.90
C GLY A 108 9.18 -6.79 17.48
N LEU A 109 7.87 -6.72 17.73
CA LEU A 109 7.06 -7.87 18.20
C LEU A 109 6.97 -8.97 17.14
N ASN A 110 7.00 -8.60 15.86
CA ASN A 110 7.12 -9.53 14.75
C ASN A 110 7.92 -8.87 13.62
N VAL A 111 9.08 -9.45 13.26
CA VAL A 111 9.99 -8.93 12.24
C VAL A 111 9.93 -9.70 10.92
N ASP A 112 8.79 -10.31 10.62
CA ASP A 112 8.59 -11.03 9.36
C ASP A 112 8.53 -10.11 8.14
N LYS A 113 8.70 -10.74 6.97
CA LYS A 113 8.65 -10.08 5.65
C LYS A 113 7.35 -9.34 5.41
N ARG A 114 6.21 -9.90 5.85
CA ARG A 114 4.89 -9.30 5.66
C ARG A 114 4.77 -7.98 6.42
N GLY A 115 5.29 -7.91 7.64
CA GLY A 115 5.35 -6.69 8.42
C GLY A 115 6.24 -5.64 7.77
N ALA A 116 7.39 -6.04 7.23
CA ALA A 116 8.30 -5.16 6.53
C ALA A 116 7.71 -4.60 5.22
N GLU A 117 7.06 -5.45 4.42
CA GLU A 117 6.30 -5.03 3.22
C GLU A 117 5.20 -4.03 3.56
N ALA A 118 4.43 -4.32 4.61
CA ALA A 118 3.36 -3.42 5.06
C ALA A 118 3.91 -2.07 5.51
N LEU A 119 5.06 -2.05 6.20
CA LEU A 119 5.73 -0.82 6.61
C LEU A 119 6.30 -0.04 5.41
N GLU A 120 6.98 -0.69 4.47
CA GLU A 120 7.52 -0.04 3.25
C GLU A 120 6.39 0.59 2.41
N LEU A 121 5.21 -0.03 2.44
CA LEU A 121 4.03 0.41 1.71
C LEU A 121 3.27 1.56 2.39
N LEU A 122 3.08 1.49 3.71
CA LEU A 122 2.28 2.48 4.46
C LEU A 122 3.13 3.64 4.99
N GLY A 123 4.39 3.39 5.32
CA GLY A 123 5.29 4.33 5.98
C GLY A 123 4.72 4.83 7.32
N PRO A 124 4.99 6.10 7.71
CA PRO A 124 4.46 6.71 8.92
C PRO A 124 3.01 7.17 8.74
N ASP A 125 2.14 6.29 8.23
CA ASP A 125 0.72 6.59 8.12
C ASP A 125 0.08 6.74 9.52
N PRO A 126 -0.85 7.70 9.74
CA PRO A 126 -1.48 7.91 11.05
C PRO A 126 -2.10 6.65 11.66
N VAL A 127 -2.61 5.72 10.85
CA VAL A 127 -3.17 4.45 11.37
C VAL A 127 -2.07 3.56 11.93
N VAL A 128 -0.92 3.48 11.26
CA VAL A 128 0.26 2.74 11.74
C VAL A 128 0.80 3.40 13.01
N VAL A 129 0.95 4.72 13.00
CA VAL A 129 1.44 5.49 14.16
C VAL A 129 0.53 5.30 15.36
N SER A 130 -0.80 5.36 15.19
CA SER A 130 -1.74 5.09 16.28
C SER A 130 -1.57 3.68 16.85
N LYS A 131 -1.35 2.68 15.99
CA LYS A 131 -1.15 1.29 16.43
C LYS A 131 0.18 1.10 17.16
N VAL A 132 1.26 1.70 16.68
CA VAL A 132 2.57 1.70 17.37
C VAL A 132 2.45 2.38 18.73
N ARG A 133 1.76 3.53 18.79
CA ARG A 133 1.46 4.27 20.02
C ARG A 133 0.73 3.40 21.04
N GLU A 134 -0.32 2.71 20.61
CA GLU A 134 -1.09 1.78 21.44
C GLU A 134 -0.22 0.62 21.94
N MET A 135 0.59 0.02 21.07
CA MET A 135 1.42 -1.15 21.40
C MET A 135 2.57 -0.83 22.35
N LEU A 136 3.20 0.35 22.22
CA LEU A 136 4.35 0.75 23.04
C LEU A 136 4.03 1.75 24.14
N SER A 137 2.76 2.19 24.24
CA SER A 137 2.31 3.19 25.22
C SER A 137 3.13 4.49 25.19
N MET A 138 3.47 4.98 24.00
CA MET A 138 4.34 6.15 23.79
C MET A 138 3.56 7.39 23.31
N GLY A 139 4.25 8.54 23.17
CA GLY A 139 3.67 9.74 22.56
C GLY A 139 3.45 9.59 21.04
N GLU A 140 2.61 10.44 20.44
CA GLU A 140 2.36 10.43 18.99
C GLU A 140 3.61 10.77 18.17
N ILE A 141 4.35 11.81 18.57
CA ILE A 141 5.60 12.21 17.93
C ILE A 141 6.64 11.09 18.02
N GLU A 142 6.76 10.45 19.20
CA GLU A 142 7.69 9.34 19.42
C GLU A 142 7.33 8.12 18.56
N ALA A 143 6.04 7.78 18.44
CA ALA A 143 5.57 6.70 17.60
C ALA A 143 5.82 6.97 16.11
N GLU A 144 5.62 8.22 15.67
CA GLU A 144 5.92 8.62 14.31
C GLU A 144 7.43 8.52 14.03
N GLU A 145 8.27 9.01 14.93
CA GLU A 145 9.72 8.90 14.81
C GLU A 145 10.20 7.45 14.81
N ALA A 146 9.66 6.60 15.68
CA ALA A 146 9.97 5.17 15.70
C ALA A 146 9.61 4.50 14.37
N THR A 147 8.44 4.85 13.81
CA THR A 147 7.99 4.34 12.51
C THR A 147 8.91 4.80 11.39
N ARG A 148 9.30 6.09 11.36
CA ARG A 148 10.25 6.62 10.37
C ARG A 148 11.63 5.97 10.49
N ARG A 149 12.15 5.85 11.71
CA ARG A 149 13.46 5.20 11.96
C ARG A 149 13.45 3.75 11.47
N LYS A 150 12.40 2.99 11.82
CA LYS A 150 12.29 1.59 11.37
C LYS A 150 12.19 1.48 9.85
N LEU A 151 11.47 2.40 9.21
CA LEU A 151 11.41 2.45 7.75
C LEU A 151 12.79 2.74 7.15
N SER A 152 13.53 3.70 7.71
CA SER A 152 14.90 4.02 7.28
C SER A 152 15.90 2.89 7.53
N ASP A 153 15.69 2.04 8.54
CA ASP A 153 16.52 0.84 8.72
C ASP A 153 16.47 -0.05 7.47
N LEU A 154 15.36 -0.08 6.72
CA LEU A 154 15.26 -0.86 5.50
C LEU A 154 16.14 -0.31 4.36
N ASP A 155 16.67 0.91 4.45
CA ASP A 155 17.63 1.44 3.47
C ASP A 155 19.00 0.76 3.62
N ASP A 156 19.32 0.21 4.79
CA ASP A 156 20.50 -0.64 4.99
C ASP A 156 20.30 -2.01 4.33
N MET A 157 21.27 -2.43 3.52
CA MET A 157 21.14 -3.66 2.74
C MET A 157 21.06 -4.92 3.61
N ASN A 158 21.76 -4.95 4.75
CA ASN A 158 21.74 -6.12 5.63
C ASN A 158 20.43 -6.21 6.41
N ALA A 159 19.89 -5.09 6.85
CA ALA A 159 18.55 -5.02 7.45
C ALA A 159 17.47 -5.41 6.42
N PHE A 160 17.56 -4.89 5.19
CA PHE A 160 16.67 -5.26 4.08
C PHE A 160 16.69 -6.78 3.81
N MET A 161 17.87 -7.37 3.62
CA MET A 161 17.98 -8.80 3.33
C MET A 161 17.43 -9.68 4.46
N ARG A 162 17.62 -9.27 5.72
CA ARG A 162 17.02 -9.97 6.88
C ARG A 162 15.51 -9.85 6.89
N ALA A 163 14.98 -8.64 6.72
CA ALA A 163 13.55 -8.38 6.68
C ALA A 163 12.86 -9.11 5.51
N ALA A 164 13.52 -9.17 4.35
CA ALA A 164 13.04 -9.89 3.17
C ALA A 164 13.22 -11.42 3.27
N GLY A 165 13.86 -11.93 4.33
CA GLY A 165 14.07 -13.37 4.54
C GLY A 165 15.15 -13.99 3.65
N VAL A 166 15.99 -13.18 3.00
CA VAL A 166 17.12 -13.61 2.16
C VAL A 166 18.26 -14.17 3.01
N VAL A 167 18.62 -13.45 4.08
CA VAL A 167 19.63 -13.90 5.04
C VAL A 167 18.92 -14.69 6.14
N ARG A 168 19.02 -16.02 6.04
CA ARG A 168 18.64 -16.97 7.11
C ARG A 168 19.88 -17.33 7.94
N GLU A 169 19.69 -18.01 9.07
CA GLU A 169 20.80 -18.50 9.92
C GLU A 169 21.80 -19.41 9.19
N SER A 170 21.48 -19.89 7.99
CA SER A 170 22.40 -20.64 7.12
C SER A 170 22.29 -20.18 5.67
N VAL A 171 23.46 -20.11 5.00
CA VAL A 171 23.60 -19.83 3.57
C VAL A 171 24.16 -21.10 2.92
N VAL A 172 23.47 -21.63 1.91
CA VAL A 172 23.96 -22.74 1.08
C VAL A 172 24.32 -22.16 -0.28
N CYS A 173 25.62 -22.07 -0.58
CA CYS A 173 26.10 -21.66 -1.90
C CYS A 173 26.00 -22.84 -2.89
N ASP A 174 25.35 -22.63 -4.04
CA ASP A 174 25.16 -23.65 -5.08
C ASP A 174 26.22 -23.59 -6.21
N GLY A 175 27.28 -22.80 -6.02
CA GLY A 175 28.49 -22.79 -6.86
C GLY A 175 28.32 -22.24 -8.27
N ARG A 176 27.18 -21.61 -8.59
CA ARG A 176 26.94 -20.98 -9.89
C ARG A 176 27.21 -19.47 -9.80
N PRO A 177 27.73 -18.83 -10.87
CA PRO A 177 27.80 -17.38 -10.92
C PRO A 177 26.37 -16.81 -10.98
N SER A 178 25.86 -16.46 -9.81
CA SER A 178 24.56 -15.85 -9.57
C SER A 178 24.74 -14.37 -9.23
N LEU A 179 23.64 -13.65 -8.96
CA LEU A 179 23.68 -12.31 -8.36
C LEU A 179 24.54 -12.25 -7.07
N ASP A 180 24.82 -13.39 -6.43
CA ASP A 180 25.63 -13.51 -5.22
C ASP A 180 27.11 -13.17 -5.45
N ALA A 181 27.57 -13.17 -6.72
CA ALA A 181 28.91 -12.76 -7.09
C ALA A 181 29.07 -11.22 -7.22
N LEU A 182 27.97 -10.46 -7.07
CA LEU A 182 28.04 -9.01 -7.11
C LEU A 182 28.78 -8.47 -5.89
N PRO A 183 29.73 -7.54 -6.08
CA PRO A 183 30.30 -6.79 -4.98
C PRO A 183 29.22 -6.07 -4.15
N PHE A 184 29.46 -5.88 -2.86
CA PHE A 184 28.51 -5.23 -1.96
C PHE A 184 28.05 -3.84 -2.44
N PHE A 185 28.91 -3.07 -3.11
CA PHE A 185 28.53 -1.76 -3.67
C PHE A 185 27.48 -1.87 -4.80
N CYS A 186 27.53 -2.94 -5.61
CA CYS A 186 26.52 -3.21 -6.62
C CYS A 186 25.17 -3.51 -5.96
N TRP A 187 25.19 -4.29 -4.88
CA TRP A 187 24.00 -4.56 -4.07
C TRP A 187 23.39 -3.29 -3.46
N LEU A 188 24.21 -2.39 -2.91
CA LEU A 188 23.74 -1.08 -2.44
C LEU A 188 23.09 -0.24 -3.56
N HIS A 189 23.62 -0.29 -4.79
CA HIS A 189 22.98 0.37 -5.93
C HIS A 189 21.67 -0.30 -6.35
N LEU A 190 21.62 -1.64 -6.39
CA LEU A 190 20.41 -2.39 -6.70
C LEU A 190 19.31 -2.17 -5.67
N ARG A 191 19.66 -2.06 -4.38
CA ARG A 191 18.72 -1.82 -3.27
C ARG A 191 17.80 -0.63 -3.55
N ARG A 192 18.28 0.42 -4.21
CA ARG A 192 17.49 1.62 -4.57
C ARG A 192 16.30 1.33 -5.49
N TYR A 193 16.31 0.18 -6.17
CA TYR A 193 15.29 -0.26 -7.10
C TYR A 193 14.45 -1.42 -6.58
N LEU A 194 14.88 -2.06 -5.49
CA LEU A 194 14.22 -3.23 -4.91
C LEU A 194 13.30 -2.83 -3.77
N ARG A 195 12.14 -3.47 -3.71
CA ARG A 195 11.23 -3.48 -2.55
C ARG A 195 11.26 -4.83 -1.88
N VAL A 196 10.82 -4.89 -0.62
CA VAL A 196 10.73 -6.16 0.11
C VAL A 196 9.84 -7.15 -0.63
N ALA A 197 8.74 -6.65 -1.22
CA ALA A 197 7.78 -7.44 -2.00
C ALA A 197 8.35 -7.99 -3.32
N ASP A 198 9.48 -7.47 -3.83
CA ASP A 198 10.11 -7.97 -5.06
C ASP A 198 10.93 -9.24 -4.81
N VAL A 199 11.25 -9.55 -3.55
CA VAL A 199 11.96 -10.76 -3.16
C VAL A 199 10.97 -11.92 -3.14
N VAL A 200 11.15 -12.91 -4.01
CA VAL A 200 10.27 -14.08 -4.08
C VAL A 200 10.68 -15.12 -3.04
N ASP A 201 9.71 -15.64 -2.29
CA ASP A 201 9.97 -16.75 -1.37
C ASP A 201 10.26 -18.03 -2.18
N GLN A 202 11.30 -18.77 -1.82
CA GLN A 202 11.57 -20.04 -2.49
C GLN A 202 10.43 -21.04 -2.22
N PRO A 203 9.85 -21.66 -3.26
CA PRO A 203 8.81 -22.66 -3.08
C PRO A 203 9.40 -23.91 -2.43
N GLY A 204 9.00 -24.21 -1.18
CA GLY A 204 9.34 -25.48 -0.53
C GLY A 204 9.69 -25.43 0.96
N MET A 205 9.72 -24.27 1.62
CA MET A 205 10.06 -24.21 3.05
C MET A 205 9.10 -23.29 3.81
N ARG A 206 8.06 -23.91 4.39
CA ARG A 206 7.35 -23.42 5.58
C ARG A 206 7.98 -24.05 6.81
#